data_AF-A0A527Z905-F1
#
_entry.id   AF-A0A527Z905-F1
#
_cell.length_a   1.000
_cell.length_b   1.000
_cell.length_c   1.000
_cell.angle_alpha   90.00
_cell.angle_beta   90.00
_cell.angle_gamma   90.00
#
_symmetry.space_group_name_H-M   'P 1'
#
loop_
_entity.id
_entity.type
_entity.pdbx_description
1 polymer ?
#
loop_
_entity_poly.entity_id
_entity_poly.type
_entity_poly.pdbx_seq_one_letter_code
_entity_poly.pdbx_strand_id
1 'polypeptide(L)'
;ADGRVTGMVFAGDFNTGAYASWGPTVANRVPVHASGPYATPNYRAEGRAIHTNGPISGAFRGFGVPQATIMQETLYDELAEKLGLDRLEFRLKNCLRNGSETVTGQRLEAGVGIAECLEALRPHWARALVDAELFNAGSSTKKRGVGVASCWYGCGNTSLPNPSTIRVGISAEGDVVLHQGAVDIGQGSNT
;
A
#
# COMPACT_ATOMS: atom_id res chain seq x y z
N ALA A 1 -14.90 -1.16 -23.54
CA ALA A 1 -14.66 -0.30 -22.37
C ALA A 1 -13.22 0.23 -22.45
N ASP A 2 -12.94 1.44 -21.96
CA ASP A 2 -11.66 2.14 -22.16
C ASP A 2 -10.58 1.84 -21.09
N GLY A 3 -10.91 1.01 -20.09
CA GLY A 3 -10.00 0.59 -19.02
C GLY A 3 -9.84 1.58 -17.87
N ARG A 4 -10.76 2.55 -17.72
CA ARG A 4 -10.81 3.43 -16.55
C ARG A 4 -11.64 2.83 -15.43
N VAL A 5 -11.10 2.86 -14.21
CA VAL A 5 -11.82 2.50 -12.98
C VAL A 5 -12.83 3.60 -12.68
N THR A 6 -14.11 3.24 -12.66
CA THR A 6 -15.19 4.18 -12.34
C THR A 6 -15.62 4.07 -10.88
N GLY A 7 -15.35 2.96 -10.21
CA GLY A 7 -15.62 2.83 -8.79
C GLY A 7 -15.16 1.50 -8.20
N MET A 8 -15.23 1.43 -6.87
CA MET A 8 -14.84 0.26 -6.10
C MET A 8 -15.73 0.14 -4.86
N VAL A 9 -16.18 -1.09 -4.59
CA VAL A 9 -16.80 -1.49 -3.33
C VAL A 9 -15.84 -2.44 -2.62
N PHE A 10 -15.46 -2.10 -1.40
CA PHE A 10 -14.57 -2.88 -0.56
C PHE A 10 -15.29 -3.33 0.72
N ALA A 11 -15.11 -4.60 1.09
CA ALA A 11 -15.51 -5.13 2.38
C ALA A 11 -14.34 -5.95 2.95
N GLY A 12 -13.89 -5.61 4.16
CA GLY A 12 -12.78 -6.28 4.83
C GLY A 12 -13.16 -6.76 6.22
N ASP A 13 -13.03 -8.07 6.45
CA ASP A 13 -13.22 -8.70 7.76
C ASP A 13 -11.85 -9.06 8.36
N PHE A 14 -11.55 -8.48 9.52
CA PHE A 14 -10.28 -8.67 10.20
C PHE A 14 -10.50 -9.49 11.45
N ASN A 15 -10.00 -10.73 11.50
CA ASN A 15 -9.99 -11.51 12.72
C ASN A 15 -9.01 -10.88 13.72
N THR A 16 -9.51 -10.34 14.83
CA THR A 16 -8.68 -9.63 15.83
C THR A 16 -8.31 -10.49 17.04
N GLY A 17 -8.84 -11.70 17.14
CA GLY A 17 -8.71 -12.55 18.32
C GLY A 17 -9.55 -12.08 19.51
N ALA A 18 -9.20 -12.57 20.69
CA ALA A 18 -10.01 -12.43 21.90
C ALA A 18 -10.05 -11.01 22.52
N TYR A 19 -9.16 -10.10 22.10
CA TYR A 19 -9.09 -8.73 22.62
C TYR A 19 -8.88 -7.74 21.47
N ALA A 20 -9.37 -6.51 21.63
CA ALA A 20 -9.36 -5.50 20.58
C ALA A 20 -7.96 -5.18 20.06
N SER A 21 -6.97 -5.01 20.95
CA SER A 21 -5.60 -4.64 20.58
C SER A 21 -5.61 -3.47 19.57
N TRP A 22 -4.84 -3.56 18.49
CA TRP A 22 -4.84 -2.61 17.36
C TRP A 22 -5.88 -2.96 16.26
N GLY A 23 -6.70 -3.98 16.47
CA GLY A 23 -7.68 -4.47 15.50
C GLY A 23 -8.63 -3.39 14.95
N PRO A 24 -9.31 -2.60 15.81
CA PRO A 24 -10.17 -1.50 15.35
C PRO A 24 -9.43 -0.43 14.53
N THR A 25 -8.19 -0.10 14.89
CA THR A 25 -7.38 0.88 14.17
C THR A 25 -6.96 0.34 12.80
N VAL A 26 -6.59 -0.95 12.71
CA VAL A 26 -6.31 -1.62 11.43
C VAL A 26 -7.56 -1.61 10.55
N ALA A 27 -8.71 -2.01 11.09
CA ALA A 27 -9.98 -2.05 10.35
C ALA A 27 -10.43 -0.67 9.85
N ASN A 28 -10.05 0.42 10.53
CA ASN A 28 -10.28 1.79 10.08
C ASN A 28 -9.25 2.24 9.02
N ARG A 29 -7.97 1.91 9.20
CA ARG A 29 -6.89 2.29 8.26
C ARG A 29 -7.07 1.67 6.87
N VAL A 30 -7.55 0.44 6.79
CA VAL A 30 -7.61 -0.29 5.52
C VAL A 30 -8.54 0.37 4.50
N PRO A 31 -9.80 0.72 4.82
CA PRO A 31 -10.68 1.47 3.91
C PRO A 31 -10.06 2.73 3.29
N VAL A 32 -9.20 3.45 4.03
CA VAL A 32 -8.50 4.65 3.53
C VAL A 32 -7.50 4.32 2.42
N HIS A 33 -6.91 3.12 2.44
CA HIS A 33 -5.83 2.73 1.53
C HIS A 33 -6.25 1.70 0.48
N ALA A 34 -7.41 1.04 0.64
CA ALA A 34 -7.80 -0.09 -0.20
C ALA A 34 -8.07 0.28 -1.67
N SER A 35 -8.28 1.56 -1.98
CA SER A 35 -8.29 2.07 -3.36
C SER A 35 -6.90 2.10 -4.01
N GLY A 36 -5.84 1.82 -3.26
CA GLY A 36 -4.47 1.89 -3.72
C GLY A 36 -4.09 3.27 -4.27
N PRO A 37 -2.97 3.36 -5.00
CA PRO A 37 -2.54 4.59 -5.64
C PRO A 37 -3.35 4.93 -6.91
N TYR A 38 -4.65 4.64 -6.96
CA TYR A 38 -5.47 4.77 -8.16
C TYR A 38 -6.68 5.68 -7.97
N ALA A 39 -6.97 6.49 -9.00
CA ALA A 39 -8.15 7.34 -9.06
C ALA A 39 -9.42 6.47 -9.10
N THR A 40 -10.24 6.59 -8.06
CA THR A 40 -11.44 5.78 -7.87
C THR A 40 -12.61 6.70 -7.49
N PRO A 41 -13.33 7.28 -8.47
CA PRO A 41 -14.23 8.40 -8.21
C PRO A 41 -15.50 8.01 -7.44
N ASN A 42 -15.94 6.75 -7.55
CA ASN A 42 -17.08 6.24 -6.78
C ASN A 42 -16.58 5.15 -5.82
N TYR A 43 -16.54 5.45 -4.53
CA TYR A 43 -15.91 4.57 -3.54
C TYR A 43 -16.82 4.28 -2.36
N ARG A 44 -16.96 3.00 -2.00
CA ARG A 44 -17.57 2.56 -0.74
C ARG A 44 -16.68 1.49 -0.12
N ALA A 45 -16.20 1.71 1.09
CA ALA A 45 -15.35 0.76 1.78
C ALA A 45 -15.81 0.54 3.22
N GLU A 46 -15.95 -0.72 3.60
CA GLU A 46 -16.34 -1.14 4.94
C GLU A 46 -15.28 -2.07 5.53
N GLY A 47 -14.88 -1.79 6.77
CA GLY A 47 -13.95 -2.62 7.54
C GLY A 47 -14.60 -3.07 8.84
N ARG A 48 -14.49 -4.36 9.18
CA ARG A 48 -15.01 -4.94 10.42
C ARG A 48 -13.90 -5.62 11.20
N ALA A 49 -13.69 -5.19 12.44
CA ALA A 49 -12.86 -5.90 13.40
C ALA A 49 -13.70 -7.00 14.07
N ILE A 50 -13.36 -8.26 13.80
CA ILE A 50 -14.10 -9.44 14.25
C ILE A 50 -13.43 -10.03 15.48
N HIS A 51 -14.11 -9.94 16.61
CA HIS A 51 -13.75 -10.68 17.82
C HIS A 51 -13.92 -12.18 17.60
N THR A 52 -12.89 -12.95 17.93
CA THR A 52 -12.91 -14.43 17.89
C THR A 52 -12.24 -14.99 19.13
N ASN A 53 -12.40 -16.28 19.41
CA ASN A 53 -11.71 -16.96 20.52
C ASN A 53 -10.26 -17.36 20.18
N GLY A 54 -9.70 -16.86 19.06
CA GLY A 54 -8.33 -17.12 18.66
C GLY A 54 -7.30 -16.21 19.33
N PRO A 55 -6.00 -16.41 19.04
CA PRO A 55 -4.93 -15.55 19.52
C PRO A 55 -5.14 -14.08 19.17
N ILE A 56 -4.72 -13.18 20.07
CA ILE A 56 -4.82 -11.73 19.89
C ILE A 56 -4.00 -11.30 18.67
N SER A 57 -4.62 -10.58 17.74
CA SER A 57 -3.90 -9.94 16.62
C SER A 57 -3.42 -8.54 17.02
N GLY A 58 -2.37 -8.05 16.37
CA GLY A 58 -1.81 -6.72 16.65
C GLY A 58 -1.21 -6.07 15.43
N ALA A 59 -0.41 -5.03 15.66
CA ALA A 59 0.30 -4.34 14.60
C ALA A 59 1.33 -5.27 13.93
N PHE A 60 1.29 -5.35 12.60
CA PHE A 60 2.38 -5.84 11.77
C PHE A 60 2.76 -4.74 10.78
N ARG A 61 4.01 -4.70 10.32
CA ARG A 61 4.51 -3.70 9.34
C ARG A 61 3.57 -3.61 8.13
N GLY A 62 3.07 -2.40 7.87
CA GLY A 62 2.05 -2.11 6.85
C GLY A 62 0.62 -1.97 7.40
N PHE A 63 0.36 -2.42 8.63
CA PHE A 63 -0.83 -2.07 9.41
C PHE A 63 -2.17 -2.26 8.67
N GLY A 64 -2.33 -3.38 7.97
CA GLY A 64 -3.53 -3.71 7.19
C GLY A 64 -3.45 -3.37 5.71
N VAL A 65 -2.60 -2.42 5.31
CA VAL A 65 -2.49 -1.99 3.91
C VAL A 65 -2.05 -3.15 2.99
N PRO A 66 -1.03 -3.97 3.33
CA PRO A 66 -0.64 -5.11 2.49
C PRO A 66 -1.78 -6.09 2.20
N GLN A 67 -2.66 -6.32 3.19
CA GLN A 67 -3.82 -7.22 3.04
C GLN A 67 -4.83 -6.69 2.01
N ALA A 68 -5.06 -5.39 1.95
CA ALA A 68 -5.92 -4.80 0.92
C ALA A 68 -5.21 -4.70 -0.43
N THR A 69 -3.93 -4.33 -0.43
CA THR A 69 -3.13 -4.20 -1.66
C THR A 69 -3.08 -5.50 -2.44
N ILE A 70 -2.85 -6.65 -1.79
CA ILE A 70 -2.81 -7.92 -2.53
C ILE A 70 -4.15 -8.22 -3.23
N MET A 71 -5.28 -8.01 -2.54
CA MET A 71 -6.61 -8.23 -3.13
C MET A 71 -6.87 -7.29 -4.31
N GLN A 72 -6.53 -6.01 -4.13
CA GLN A 72 -6.73 -5.01 -5.17
C GLN A 72 -5.87 -5.29 -6.41
N GLU A 73 -4.57 -5.52 -6.22
CA GLU A 73 -3.63 -5.68 -7.33
C GLU A 73 -3.93 -6.94 -8.14
N THR A 74 -4.39 -8.01 -7.49
CA THR A 74 -4.89 -9.20 -8.19
C THR A 74 -6.16 -8.88 -8.99
N LEU A 75 -7.11 -8.13 -8.42
CA LEU A 75 -8.31 -7.71 -9.16
C LEU A 75 -7.95 -6.84 -10.37
N TYR A 76 -6.96 -5.97 -10.25
CA TYR A 76 -6.54 -5.09 -11.34
C TYR A 76 -5.85 -5.86 -12.46
N ASP A 77 -5.10 -6.92 -12.14
CA ASP A 77 -4.59 -7.86 -13.14
C ASP A 77 -5.74 -8.53 -13.90
N GLU A 78 -6.73 -9.07 -13.20
CA GLU A 78 -7.90 -9.71 -13.83
C GLU A 78 -8.71 -8.74 -14.71
N LEU A 79 -8.87 -7.48 -14.28
CA LEU A 79 -9.58 -6.46 -15.03
C LEU A 79 -8.82 -6.09 -16.32
N ALA A 80 -7.50 -5.93 -16.22
CA ALA A 80 -6.66 -5.67 -17.38
C ALA A 80 -6.75 -6.81 -18.40
N GLU A 81 -6.62 -8.06 -17.94
CA GLU A 81 -6.71 -9.26 -18.78
C GLU A 81 -8.07 -9.40 -19.47
N LYS A 82 -9.18 -9.20 -18.74
CA LYS A 82 -10.54 -9.22 -19.31
C LYS A 82 -10.77 -8.16 -20.39
N LEU A 83 -10.03 -7.06 -20.33
CA LEU A 83 -10.09 -5.97 -21.31
C LEU A 83 -9.05 -6.10 -22.43
N GLY A 84 -8.18 -7.10 -22.37
CA GLY A 84 -7.05 -7.24 -23.30
C GLY A 84 -6.05 -6.09 -23.20
N LEU A 85 -5.95 -5.46 -22.02
CA LEU A 85 -5.00 -4.38 -21.74
C LEU A 85 -3.76 -4.95 -21.04
N ASP A 86 -2.61 -4.37 -21.35
CA ASP A 86 -1.40 -4.65 -20.58
C ASP A 86 -1.57 -4.21 -19.11
N ARG A 87 -1.07 -5.04 -18.18
CA ARG A 87 -1.28 -4.87 -16.74
C ARG A 87 -0.55 -3.65 -16.16
N LEU A 88 0.60 -3.27 -16.73
CA LEU A 88 1.29 -2.03 -16.35
C LEU A 88 0.54 -0.82 -16.92
N GLU A 89 0.09 -0.88 -18.17
CA GLU A 89 -0.69 0.20 -18.78
C GLU A 89 -2.01 0.46 -18.06
N PHE A 90 -2.69 -0.60 -17.61
CA PHE A 90 -3.92 -0.46 -16.83
C PHE A 90 -3.67 0.35 -15.55
N ARG A 91 -2.56 0.09 -14.86
CA ARG A 91 -2.15 0.84 -13.66
C ARG A 91 -1.79 2.28 -13.98
N LEU A 92 -1.00 2.52 -15.04
CA LEU A 92 -0.62 3.86 -15.47
C LEU A 92 -1.81 4.72 -15.89
N LYS A 93 -2.82 4.10 -16.51
CA LYS A 93 -4.07 4.75 -16.89
C LYS A 93 -4.89 5.20 -15.68
N ASN A 94 -4.84 4.44 -14.59
CA ASN A 94 -5.67 4.67 -13.40
C ASN A 94 -4.92 5.31 -12.22
N CYS A 95 -3.60 5.47 -12.29
CA CYS A 95 -2.81 5.98 -11.16
C CYS A 95 -3.18 7.42 -10.79
N LEU A 96 -3.04 7.73 -9.49
CA LEU A 96 -3.14 9.10 -8.98
C LEU A 96 -2.02 9.97 -9.55
N ARG A 97 -2.32 11.26 -9.72
CA ARG A 97 -1.41 12.29 -10.20
C ARG A 97 -1.55 13.56 -9.36
N ASN A 98 -0.62 14.49 -9.50
CA ASN A 98 -0.79 15.83 -8.93
C ASN A 98 -2.13 16.43 -9.38
N GLY A 99 -2.85 17.05 -8.44
CA GLY A 99 -4.21 17.54 -8.60
C GLY A 99 -5.33 16.50 -8.38
N SER A 100 -4.99 15.21 -8.23
CA SER A 100 -5.97 14.16 -7.93
C SER A 100 -6.50 14.28 -6.50
N GLU A 101 -7.69 13.76 -6.28
CA GLU A 101 -8.30 13.62 -4.96
C GLU A 101 -8.26 12.16 -4.53
N THR A 102 -7.91 11.90 -3.27
CA THR A 102 -7.99 10.56 -2.69
C THR A 102 -9.44 10.17 -2.44
N VAL A 103 -9.69 8.88 -2.18
CA VAL A 103 -11.02 8.39 -1.81
C VAL A 103 -11.57 8.95 -0.48
N THR A 104 -10.72 9.63 0.29
CA THR A 104 -11.10 10.35 1.52
C THR A 104 -11.17 11.86 1.35
N GLY A 105 -11.10 12.38 0.12
CA GLY A 105 -11.22 13.81 -0.17
C GLY A 105 -9.93 14.61 -0.01
N GLN A 106 -8.78 13.97 0.21
CA GLN A 106 -7.51 14.70 0.28
C GLN A 106 -7.05 15.08 -1.12
N ARG A 107 -6.91 16.38 -1.39
CA ARG A 107 -6.33 16.84 -2.65
C ARG A 107 -4.80 16.75 -2.61
N LEU A 108 -4.23 16.07 -3.60
CA LEU A 108 -2.80 15.85 -3.73
C LEU A 108 -2.20 16.90 -4.68
N GLU A 109 -1.95 18.10 -4.19
CA GLU A 109 -1.47 19.21 -5.03
C GLU A 109 -0.11 18.92 -5.70
N ALA A 110 0.78 18.23 -4.99
CA ALA A 110 2.12 17.89 -5.47
C ALA A 110 2.65 16.62 -4.79
N GLY A 111 3.77 16.08 -5.31
CA GLY A 111 4.51 14.97 -4.69
C GLY A 111 3.97 13.57 -4.99
N VAL A 112 3.04 13.43 -5.94
CA VAL A 112 2.51 12.12 -6.35
C VAL A 112 3.43 11.49 -7.39
N GLY A 113 4.32 10.60 -6.95
CA GLY A 113 5.36 9.99 -7.79
C GLY A 113 5.03 8.62 -8.40
N ILE A 114 3.81 8.09 -8.20
CA ILE A 114 3.49 6.71 -8.61
C ILE A 114 3.53 6.54 -10.14
N ALA A 115 3.12 7.56 -10.89
CA ALA A 115 3.15 7.52 -12.35
C ALA A 115 4.60 7.36 -12.84
N GLU A 116 5.51 8.16 -12.31
CA GLU A 116 6.93 8.13 -12.63
C GLU A 116 7.57 6.79 -12.25
N CYS A 117 7.20 6.23 -11.09
CA CYS A 117 7.64 4.89 -10.69
C CYS A 117 7.19 3.81 -11.68
N LEU A 118 5.92 3.83 -12.09
CA LEU A 118 5.37 2.87 -13.04
C LEU A 118 5.94 3.06 -14.46
N GLU A 119 6.11 4.30 -14.90
CA GLU A 119 6.74 4.64 -16.18
C GLU A 119 8.18 4.12 -16.24
N ALA A 120 8.95 4.25 -15.16
CA ALA A 120 10.31 3.72 -15.07
C ALA A 120 10.38 2.18 -15.20
N LEU A 121 9.29 1.46 -14.91
CA LEU A 121 9.24 0.00 -15.07
C LEU A 121 9.08 -0.43 -16.53
N ARG A 122 8.56 0.39 -17.43
CA ARG A 122 8.21 0.01 -18.81
C ARG A 122 9.28 -0.81 -19.55
N PRO A 123 10.56 -0.36 -19.66
CA PRO A 123 11.57 -1.14 -20.38
C PRO A 123 11.89 -2.47 -19.69
N HIS A 124 11.86 -2.51 -18.37
CA HIS A 124 12.12 -3.73 -17.59
C HIS A 124 10.95 -4.70 -17.66
N TRP A 125 9.72 -4.19 -17.67
CA TRP A 125 8.48 -4.94 -17.84
C TRP A 125 8.42 -5.61 -19.20
N ALA A 126 8.61 -4.84 -20.28
CA ALA A 126 8.59 -5.36 -21.65
C ALA A 126 9.64 -6.48 -21.84
N ARG A 127 10.86 -6.25 -21.35
CA ARG A 127 11.93 -7.27 -21.37
C ARG A 127 11.52 -8.52 -20.59
N ALA A 128 11.02 -8.36 -19.37
CA ALA A 128 10.66 -9.50 -18.52
C ALA A 128 9.53 -10.35 -19.14
N LEU A 129 8.55 -9.72 -19.80
CA LEU A 129 7.48 -10.42 -20.50
C LEU A 129 8.02 -11.29 -21.64
N VAL A 130 8.86 -10.72 -22.51
CA VAL A 130 9.50 -11.47 -23.62
C VAL A 130 10.35 -12.62 -23.10
N ASP A 131 11.18 -12.36 -22.08
CA ASP A 131 12.04 -13.38 -21.46
C ASP A 131 11.22 -14.53 -20.86
N ALA A 132 10.09 -14.22 -20.24
CA ALA A 132 9.19 -15.23 -19.68
C ALA A 132 8.50 -16.04 -20.78
N GLU A 133 8.03 -15.41 -21.85
CA GLU A 133 7.41 -16.09 -22.99
C GLU A 133 8.39 -17.05 -23.67
N LEU A 134 9.59 -16.59 -24.00
CA LEU A 134 10.64 -17.41 -24.60
C LEU A 134 11.00 -18.61 -23.73
N PHE A 135 11.17 -18.40 -22.42
CA PHE A 135 11.44 -19.50 -21.49
C PHE A 135 10.28 -20.49 -21.43
N ASN A 136 9.04 -19.99 -21.40
CA ASN A 136 7.84 -20.81 -21.31
C ASN A 136 7.58 -21.61 -22.58
N ALA A 137 7.94 -21.10 -23.76
CA ALA A 137 7.86 -21.83 -25.02
C ALA A 137 8.87 -23.00 -25.07
N GLY A 138 10.06 -22.83 -24.47
CA GLY A 138 11.12 -23.83 -24.46
C GLY A 138 11.04 -24.86 -23.33
N SER A 139 10.13 -24.70 -22.35
CA SER A 139 10.04 -25.60 -21.19
C SER A 139 8.64 -26.17 -20.98
N SER A 140 8.53 -27.49 -20.86
CA SER A 140 7.28 -28.19 -20.53
C SER A 140 7.07 -28.42 -19.02
N THR A 141 8.14 -28.33 -18.21
CA THR A 141 8.13 -28.70 -16.78
C THR A 141 8.31 -27.54 -15.84
N LYS A 142 8.83 -26.40 -16.31
CA LYS A 142 9.00 -25.18 -15.52
C LYS A 142 8.44 -24.00 -16.30
N LYS A 143 7.80 -23.07 -15.58
CA LYS A 143 7.29 -21.82 -16.16
C LYS A 143 7.80 -20.63 -15.36
N ARG A 144 7.83 -19.46 -16.00
CA ARG A 144 8.10 -18.16 -15.40
C ARG A 144 6.84 -17.30 -15.49
N GLY A 145 6.56 -16.58 -14.41
CA GLY A 145 5.53 -15.54 -14.37
C GLY A 145 6.19 -14.19 -14.13
N VAL A 146 5.56 -13.14 -14.66
CA VAL A 146 5.96 -11.75 -14.41
C VAL A 146 4.74 -11.07 -13.78
N GLY A 147 4.96 -10.35 -12.69
CA GLY A 147 3.92 -9.61 -11.99
C GLY A 147 4.33 -8.17 -11.77
N VAL A 148 3.35 -7.29 -11.72
CA VAL A 148 3.53 -5.89 -11.34
C VAL A 148 2.49 -5.58 -10.26
N ALA A 149 2.93 -4.85 -9.24
CA ALA A 149 2.05 -4.38 -8.18
C ALA A 149 2.44 -2.96 -7.78
N SER A 150 1.48 -2.17 -7.33
CA SER A 150 1.74 -0.88 -6.68
C SER A 150 1.15 -0.81 -5.29
N CYS A 151 1.71 0.06 -4.47
CA CYS A 151 1.11 0.41 -3.20
C CYS A 151 1.31 1.91 -2.94
N TRP A 152 0.49 2.43 -2.05
CA TRP A 152 0.74 3.72 -1.42
C TRP A 152 0.50 3.60 0.07
N TYR A 153 1.08 4.52 0.83
CA TYR A 153 1.03 4.46 2.27
C TYR A 153 0.94 5.87 2.85
N GLY A 154 -0.20 6.20 3.46
CA GLY A 154 -0.34 7.41 4.25
C GLY A 154 0.53 7.28 5.50
N CYS A 155 1.52 8.15 5.66
CA CYS A 155 2.41 8.13 6.82
C CYS A 155 1.78 8.85 8.02
N GLY A 156 1.80 8.18 9.18
CA GLY A 156 1.21 8.66 10.43
C GLY A 156 0.12 7.72 10.98
N ASN A 157 -0.33 8.04 12.19
CA ASN A 157 -1.49 7.38 12.80
C ASN A 157 -2.78 7.81 12.10
N THR A 158 -3.65 6.84 11.81
CA THR A 158 -4.98 7.08 11.27
C THR A 158 -5.89 7.58 12.39
N SER A 159 -6.50 8.76 12.19
CA SER A 159 -7.46 9.36 13.13
C SER A 159 -6.91 9.67 14.53
N LEU A 160 -5.59 9.62 14.74
CA LEU A 160 -4.93 9.92 16.02
C LEU A 160 -3.78 10.91 15.81
N PRO A 161 -3.52 11.82 16.77
CA PRO A 161 -2.34 12.68 16.77
C PRO A 161 -1.02 11.90 16.79
N ASN A 162 0.04 12.51 16.25
CA ASN A 162 1.40 11.96 16.21
C ASN A 162 2.42 12.91 16.89
N PRO A 163 2.28 13.23 18.19
CA PRO A 163 3.21 14.12 18.86
C PRO A 163 4.58 13.46 19.08
N SER A 164 5.64 14.25 19.07
CA SER A 164 7.00 13.82 19.45
C SER A 164 7.67 14.86 20.34
N THR A 165 8.67 14.44 21.12
CA THR A 165 9.45 15.33 21.99
C THR A 165 10.90 14.85 22.02
N ILE A 166 11.82 15.80 21.90
CA ILE A 166 13.26 15.60 22.06
C ILE A 166 13.72 16.48 23.22
N ARG A 167 14.65 15.98 24.04
CA ARG A 167 15.37 16.76 25.06
C ARG A 167 16.85 16.71 24.74
N VAL A 168 17.49 17.87 24.80
CA VAL A 168 18.93 18.02 24.57
C VAL A 168 19.56 18.60 25.81
N GLY A 169 20.67 18.01 26.25
CA GLY A 169 21.50 18.50 27.35
C GLY A 169 22.96 18.59 26.94
N ILE A 170 23.74 19.29 27.75
CA ILE A 170 25.20 19.34 27.65
C ILE A 170 25.75 18.74 28.95
N SER A 171 26.65 17.77 28.84
CA SER A 171 27.31 17.16 30.01
C SER A 171 28.30 18.15 30.67
N ALA A 172 28.80 17.81 31.86
CA ALA A 172 29.83 18.63 32.52
C ALA A 172 31.14 18.66 31.71
N GLU A 173 31.38 17.63 30.90
CA GLU A 173 32.52 17.46 30.01
C GLU A 173 32.34 18.21 28.68
N GLY A 174 31.15 18.76 28.41
CA GLY A 174 30.83 19.49 27.19
C GLY A 174 30.23 18.65 26.06
N ASP A 175 29.90 17.38 26.32
CA ASP A 175 29.26 16.50 25.33
C ASP A 175 27.79 16.86 25.13
N VAL A 176 27.31 16.80 23.89
CA VAL A 176 25.89 16.96 23.58
C VAL A 176 25.17 15.63 23.77
N VAL A 177 24.16 15.61 24.64
CA VAL A 177 23.35 14.43 24.93
C VAL A 177 21.93 14.64 24.42
N LEU A 178 21.47 13.74 23.55
CA LEU A 178 20.13 13.78 22.96
C LEU A 178 19.26 12.64 23.51
N HIS A 179 18.08 12.98 24.01
CA HIS A 179 17.05 12.04 24.45
C HIS A 179 15.82 12.18 23.57
N GLN A 180 15.37 11.07 23.00
CA GLN A 180 14.23 11.03 22.08
C GLN A 180 13.37 9.78 22.34
N GLY A 181 12.06 9.88 22.04
CA GLY A 181 11.07 8.85 22.39
C GLY A 181 10.90 7.72 21.36
N ALA A 182 11.51 7.83 20.18
CA ALA A 182 11.54 6.75 19.19
C ALA A 182 12.54 5.69 19.60
N VAL A 183 12.05 4.48 19.84
CA VAL A 183 12.89 3.33 20.16
C VAL A 183 13.54 2.83 18.88
N ASP A 184 14.87 2.69 18.87
CA ASP A 184 15.56 2.03 17.78
C ASP A 184 15.41 0.51 17.90
N ILE A 185 14.71 -0.07 16.92
CA ILE A 185 14.49 -1.51 16.77
C ILE A 185 15.15 -2.04 15.49
N GLY A 186 16.16 -1.32 14.98
CA GLY A 186 16.90 -1.63 13.76
C GLY A 186 16.59 -0.72 12.57
N GLN A 187 15.72 0.28 12.73
CA GLN A 187 15.44 1.29 11.70
C GLN A 187 16.45 2.44 11.67
N GLY A 188 17.35 2.52 12.66
CA GLY A 188 18.39 3.55 12.70
C GLY A 188 17.89 4.91 13.19
N SER A 189 16.99 4.94 14.17
CA SER A 189 16.51 6.20 14.77
C SER A 189 17.56 6.90 15.64
N ASN A 190 18.64 6.20 16.00
CA ASN A 190 19.75 6.74 16.80
C ASN A 190 21.04 7.00 15.99
N THR A 191 21.01 6.83 14.66
CA THR A 191 22.16 7.06 13.77
C THR A 191 22.22 8.51 13.31
#